data_AF-A0A368SDG8-F1
#
_entry.id   AF-A0A368SDG8-F1
#
_cell.length_a   1.000
_cell.length_b   1.000
_cell.length_c   1.000
_cell.angle_alpha   90.00
_cell.angle_beta   90.00
_cell.angle_gamma   90.00
#
_symmetry.space_group_name_H-M   'P 1'
#
loop_
_entity.id
_entity.type
_entity.pdbx_description
1 polymer ?
#
loop_
_entity_poly.entity_id
_entity_poly.type
_entity_poly.pdbx_seq_one_letter_code
_entity_poly.pdbx_strand_id
1 'polypeptide(L)'
;WWRRAISSVPKEVRKGFNSLIILIAWEVWKHRNDCVFDNSRPNILKVVSSVSTEGGLWCMAGASKLQELMSRLSRSLPLGA
;
A
#
# COMPACT_ATOMS: atom_id res chain seq x y z
N TRP A 1 5.59 -14.45 -7.87
CA TRP A 1 4.53 -13.44 -8.06
C TRP A 1 5.10 -12.02 -8.10
N TRP A 2 5.77 -11.54 -7.04
CA TRP A 2 6.27 -10.16 -6.93
C TRP A 2 7.11 -9.68 -8.15
N ARG A 3 8.13 -10.45 -8.57
CA ARG A 3 8.93 -10.12 -9.77
C ARG A 3 8.08 -9.88 -11.02
N ARG A 4 7.02 -10.66 -11.22
CA ARG A 4 6.09 -10.51 -12.34
C ARG A 4 5.26 -9.22 -12.20
N ALA A 5 4.76 -8.92 -11.00
CA ALA A 5 4.01 -7.69 -10.72
C ALA A 5 4.86 -6.41 -10.93
N ILE A 6 6.16 -6.44 -10.56
CA ILE A 6 7.07 -5.32 -10.86
C ILE A 6 7.28 -5.18 -12.37
N SER A 7 7.40 -6.31 -13.09
CA SER A 7 7.65 -6.27 -14.54
C SER A 7 6.48 -5.67 -15.32
N SER A 8 5.25 -5.75 -14.80
CA SER A 8 4.04 -5.21 -15.43
C SER A 8 3.82 -3.71 -15.18
N VAL A 9 4.65 -3.04 -14.37
CA VAL A 9 4.56 -1.59 -14.16
C VAL A 9 5.72 -0.83 -14.84
N PRO A 10 5.48 0.42 -15.30
CA PRO A 10 6.53 1.27 -15.88
C PRO A 10 7.73 1.42 -14.95
N LYS A 11 8.94 1.49 -15.52
CA LYS A 11 10.19 1.48 -14.73
C LYS A 11 10.25 2.61 -13.70
N GLU A 12 9.65 3.74 -14.04
CA GLU A 12 9.64 4.99 -13.29
C GLU A 12 8.90 4.85 -11.96
N VAL A 13 7.87 3.98 -11.90
CA VAL A 13 7.03 3.80 -10.71
C VAL A 13 7.37 2.54 -9.90
N ARG A 14 8.28 1.67 -10.39
CA ARG A 14 8.64 0.40 -9.73
C ARG A 14 9.11 0.58 -8.28
N LYS A 15 9.86 1.64 -8.00
CA LYS A 15 10.33 1.93 -6.64
C LYS A 15 9.16 2.19 -5.68
N GLY A 16 8.24 3.08 -6.06
CA GLY A 16 7.04 3.36 -5.29
C GLY A 16 6.13 2.14 -5.14
N PHE A 17 6.00 1.36 -6.21
CA PHE A 17 5.18 0.14 -6.21
C PHE A 17 5.76 -0.94 -5.27
N ASN A 18 7.08 -1.09 -5.22
CA ASN A 18 7.73 -1.97 -4.25
C ASN A 18 7.49 -1.52 -2.81
N SER A 19 7.61 -0.22 -2.53
CA SER A 19 7.28 0.33 -1.21
C SER A 19 5.83 0.04 -0.81
N LEU A 20 4.89 0.19 -1.75
CA LEU A 20 3.48 -0.12 -1.52
C LEU A 20 3.25 -1.61 -1.25
N ILE A 21 3.88 -2.52 -2.00
CA ILE A 21 3.78 -3.97 -1.76
C ILE A 21 4.33 -4.32 -0.36
N ILE A 22 5.47 -3.74 0.03
CA ILE A 22 6.06 -3.96 1.36
C ILE A 22 5.07 -3.50 2.44
N LEU A 23 4.50 -2.31 2.29
CA LEU A 23 3.53 -1.77 3.24
C LEU A 23 2.27 -2.67 3.35
N ILE A 24 1.70 -3.09 2.23
CA ILE A 24 0.55 -4.00 2.22
C ILE A 24 0.89 -5.32 2.92
N ALA A 25 2.04 -5.92 2.60
CA ALA A 25 2.48 -7.15 3.24
C ALA A 25 2.67 -6.99 4.75
N TRP A 26 3.20 -5.84 5.18
CA TRP A 26 3.37 -5.48 6.59
C TRP A 26 2.04 -5.34 7.32
N GLU A 27 1.08 -4.59 6.76
CA GLU A 27 -0.26 -4.43 7.36
C GLU A 27 -1.03 -5.76 7.43
N VAL A 28 -0.92 -6.61 6.41
CA VAL A 28 -1.50 -7.96 6.43
C VAL A 28 -0.88 -8.81 7.54
N TRP A 29 0.44 -8.76 7.70
CA TRP A 29 1.13 -9.50 8.75
C TRP A 29 0.71 -9.04 10.15
N LYS A 30 0.66 -7.72 10.40
CA LYS A 30 0.15 -7.16 11.66
C LYS A 30 -1.28 -7.61 11.95
N HIS A 31 -2.20 -7.44 10.99
CA HIS A 31 -3.60 -7.83 11.17
C HIS A 31 -3.76 -9.34 11.43
N ARG A 32 -2.94 -10.18 10.77
CA ARG A 32 -2.91 -11.62 11.05
C ARG A 32 -2.47 -11.90 12.48
N ASN A 33 -1.46 -11.20 12.99
CA ASN A 33 -1.03 -11.34 14.38
C ASN A 33 -2.15 -10.94 15.35
N ASP A 34 -2.82 -9.80 15.14
CA ASP A 34 -3.98 -9.40 15.95
C ASP A 34 -5.07 -10.49 15.96
N CYS A 35 -5.30 -11.16 14.81
CA CYS A 35 -6.30 -12.23 14.73
C CYS A 35 -5.91 -13.48 15.53
N VAL A 36 -4.62 -13.79 15.59
CA VAL A 36 -4.10 -14.97 16.30
C VAL A 36 -3.95 -14.71 17.80
N PHE A 37 -3.48 -13.53 18.17
CA PHE A 37 -3.11 -13.22 19.56
C PHE A 37 -4.20 -12.45 20.32
N ASP A 38 -4.97 -11.60 19.64
CA ASP A 38 -5.97 -10.72 20.28
C ASP A 38 -7.42 -11.12 19.97
N ASN A 39 -7.64 -12.31 19.40
CA ASN A 39 -8.96 -12.79 18.94
C ASN A 39 -9.69 -11.81 18.01
N SER A 40 -8.94 -10.96 17.30
CA SER A 40 -9.52 -10.07 16.29
C SER A 40 -10.09 -10.90 15.14
N ARG A 41 -11.19 -10.43 14.53
CA ARG A 41 -11.74 -11.07 13.34
C ARG A 41 -10.99 -10.65 12.08
N PRO A 42 -10.73 -11.57 11.12
CA PRO A 42 -10.22 -11.21 9.80
C PRO A 42 -11.07 -10.11 9.15
N ASN A 43 -10.45 -8.99 8.78
CA ASN A 43 -11.15 -7.85 8.21
C ASN A 43 -10.28 -7.13 7.16
N ILE A 44 -10.65 -7.28 5.90
CA ILE A 44 -9.92 -6.69 4.76
C ILE A 44 -10.04 -5.16 4.77
N LEU A 45 -11.19 -4.60 5.14
CA LEU A 45 -11.40 -3.15 5.18
C LEU A 45 -10.49 -2.50 6.22
N LYS A 46 -10.26 -3.16 7.36
CA LYS A 46 -9.30 -2.70 8.39
C LYS A 46 -7.90 -2.62 7.78
N VAL A 47 -7.43 -3.68 7.12
CA VAL A 47 -6.10 -3.71 6.46
C VAL A 47 -5.98 -2.61 5.40
N VAL A 48 -6.97 -2.45 4.53
CA VAL A 48 -6.96 -1.42 3.48
C VAL A 48 -6.91 -0.01 4.09
N SER A 49 -7.70 0.24 5.13
CA SER A 49 -7.67 1.52 5.87
C SER A 49 -6.30 1.78 6.49
N SER A 50 -5.69 0.78 7.14
CA SER A 50 -4.34 0.89 7.71
C SER A 50 -3.28 1.18 6.64
N VAL A 51 -3.33 0.51 5.49
CA VAL A 51 -2.42 0.78 4.36
C VAL A 51 -2.57 2.21 3.87
N SER A 52 -3.80 2.73 3.76
CA SER A 52 -4.03 4.11 3.34
C SER A 52 -3.45 5.12 4.34
N THR A 53 -3.70 4.91 5.63
CA THR A 53 -3.21 5.79 6.70
C THR A 53 -1.69 5.77 6.79
N GLU A 54 -1.09 4.58 6.91
CA GLU A 54 0.36 4.41 6.99
C GLU A 54 1.07 4.88 5.71
N GLY A 55 0.48 4.62 4.55
CA GLY A 55 0.99 5.11 3.27
C GLY A 55 1.05 6.63 3.22
N GLY A 56 0.03 7.31 3.75
CA GLY A 56 0.01 8.77 3.93
C GLY A 56 1.11 9.24 4.89
N LEU A 57 1.27 8.59 6.03
CA LEU A 57 2.34 8.88 7.00
C LEU A 57 3.74 8.72 6.37
N TRP A 58 3.97 7.65 5.62
CA TRP A 58 5.24 7.43 4.93
C TRP A 58 5.52 8.52 3.91
N CYS A 59 4.50 8.95 3.15
CA CYS A 59 4.64 10.06 2.22
C CYS A 59 5.02 11.36 2.93
N MET A 60 4.37 11.68 4.05
CA MET A 60 4.70 12.85 4.87
C MET A 60 6.10 12.75 5.50
N ALA A 61 6.54 11.54 5.84
CA ALA A 61 7.90 11.27 6.32
C ALA A 61 8.97 11.27 5.20
N GLY A 62 8.60 11.60 3.95
CA GLY A 62 9.54 11.76 2.85
C GLY A 62 9.71 10.55 1.94
N ALA A 63 8.79 9.57 1.96
CA ALA A 63 8.76 8.47 0.99
C ALA A 63 8.37 8.95 -0.43
N SER A 64 9.25 9.74 -1.05
CA SER A 64 9.02 10.48 -2.30
C SER A 64 8.57 9.61 -3.47
N LYS A 65 9.08 8.36 -3.57
CA LYS A 65 8.68 7.43 -4.64
C LYS A 65 7.30 6.82 -4.43
N LEU A 66 6.88 6.63 -3.19
CA LEU A 66 5.51 6.25 -2.88
C LEU A 66 4.56 7.43 -3.16
N GLN A 67 4.93 8.64 -2.73
CA GLN A 67 4.16 9.85 -3.00
C GLN A 67 3.98 10.11 -4.51
N GLU A 68 5.04 9.93 -5.30
CA GLU A 68 5.00 10.03 -6.76
C GLU A 68 3.99 9.03 -7.35
N LEU A 69 4.02 7.77 -6.91
CA LEU A 69 3.05 6.75 -7.33
C LEU A 69 1.62 7.16 -6.97
N MET A 70 1.37 7.56 -5.73
CA MET A 70 0.03 7.95 -5.25
C MET A 70 -0.53 9.14 -6.04
N SER A 71 0.31 10.13 -6.35
CA SER A 71 -0.07 11.29 -7.17
C SER A 71 -0.41 10.93 -8.62
N ARG A 72 0.19 9.86 -9.16
CA ARG A 72 -0.13 9.37 -10.51
C ARG A 72 -1.46 8.64 -10.51
N LEU A 73 -1.71 7.83 -9.48
CA LEU A 73 -2.97 7.11 -9.30
C LEU A 73 -4.16 8.06 -9.11
N SER A 74 -4.00 9.11 -8.30
CA SER A 74 -5.06 10.11 -8.10
C SER A 74 -5.41 10.89 -9.37
N ARG A 75 -4.43 11.13 -10.26
CA ARG A 75 -4.67 11.76 -11.56
C ARG A 75 -5.35 10.84 -12.58
N SER A 76 -5.21 9.52 -12.42
CA SER A 76 -5.79 8.53 -13.33
C SER A 76 -7.22 8.12 -12.98
N LEU A 77 -7.67 8.35 -11.74
CA LEU A 77 -9.08 8.19 -11.38
C LEU A 77 -9.83 9.48 -11.74
N PRO A 78 -10.90 9.42 -12.56
CA PRO A 78 -11.74 10.60 -12.76
C PRO A 78 -12.32 11.03 -11.40
N LEU A 79 -12.08 12.28 -11.02
CA LEU A 79 -12.72 12.93 -9.89
C LEU A 79 -14.21 13.10 -10.25
N GLY A 80 -15.02 12.08 -10.02
CA GLY A 80 -16.47 12.14 -10.21
C GLY A 80 -17.07 10.85 -10.76
N ALA A 81 -17.61 10.04 -9.85
CA ALA A 81 -18.80 9.22 -10.05
C ALA A 81 -19.62 9.29 -8.75
#